data_AF-A0AA41SZA8-F1
#
_entry.id   AF-A0AA41SZA8-F1
#
_cell.length_a   1.000
_cell.length_b   1.000
_cell.length_c   1.000
_cell.angle_alpha   90.00
_cell.angle_beta   90.00
_cell.angle_gamma   90.00
#
_symmetry.space_group_name_H-M   'P 1'
#
loop_
_entity.id
_entity.type
_entity.pdbx_description
1 polymer ?
#
loop_
_entity_poly.entity_id
_entity_poly.type
_entity_poly.pdbx_seq_one_letter_code
_entity_poly.pdbx_strand_id
1 'polypeptide(L)'
;MRIDPDCPDKVNVVSMLQEFWESKQQQRAAFPSEGVVVYESLPSSGPPFVSYVTLPGGSCFGNFQYCLSRAEARRDAAKVALINSLFNELPSRRITKEFIMESVQEAVASTSGTLDDADDPSTSIGAYHYMLESNMGKTMLEFQELMTIFQLLHWNGSLKALRETKCSRQEVISYYSQYSLDEKMRSHMALDWIMKERESPGILSQELRMALRQLEEARKAGQELRFYKEKKEILSLALTQIYSEPDPSSPSDDQLSLAALCGYH
;
A
#
# COMPACT_ATOMS: atom_id res chain seq x y z
N MET A 1 -23.25 39.15 -33.03
CA MET A 1 -23.19 37.84 -32.36
C MET A 1 -21.88 37.83 -31.58
N ARG A 2 -21.95 37.93 -30.25
CA ARG A 2 -20.79 38.04 -29.36
C ARG A 2 -20.07 36.69 -29.35
N ILE A 3 -18.75 36.71 -29.47
CA ILE A 3 -17.89 35.54 -29.32
C ILE A 3 -17.70 35.35 -27.80
N ASP A 4 -18.22 34.25 -27.26
CA ASP A 4 -18.01 33.85 -25.87
C ASP A 4 -16.53 33.43 -25.66
N PRO A 5 -15.85 33.91 -24.61
CA PRO A 5 -14.42 33.67 -24.40
C PRO A 5 -14.11 32.42 -23.55
N ASP A 6 -15.07 31.51 -23.31
CA ASP A 6 -14.91 30.42 -22.34
C ASP A 6 -14.90 29.01 -22.97
N CYS A 7 -14.02 28.78 -23.94
CA CYS A 7 -13.53 27.42 -24.15
C CYS A 7 -12.09 27.41 -24.67
N PRO A 8 -11.19 26.75 -23.93
CA PRO A 8 -10.24 25.88 -24.58
C PRO A 8 -10.23 24.52 -23.86
N ASP A 9 -10.46 23.44 -24.60
CA ASP A 9 -10.07 22.04 -24.33
C ASP A 9 -9.43 21.77 -22.94
N LYS A 10 -10.24 21.76 -21.88
CA LYS A 10 -9.79 21.21 -20.58
C LYS A 10 -9.81 19.70 -20.72
N VAL A 11 -8.72 19.15 -21.24
CA VAL A 11 -8.39 17.73 -21.19
C VAL A 11 -8.82 17.17 -19.83
N ASN A 12 -9.90 16.39 -19.81
CA ASN A 12 -10.47 15.87 -18.57
C ASN A 12 -9.64 14.67 -18.12
N VAL A 13 -8.57 14.95 -17.39
CA VAL A 13 -7.61 13.94 -16.93
C VAL A 13 -8.25 12.82 -16.13
N VAL A 14 -9.33 13.11 -15.39
CA VAL A 14 -10.10 12.10 -14.64
C VAL A 14 -10.74 11.10 -15.60
N SER A 15 -11.36 11.60 -16.68
CA SER A 15 -11.92 10.75 -17.75
C SER A 15 -10.85 9.99 -18.50
N MET A 16 -9.74 10.63 -18.87
CA MET A 16 -8.64 9.95 -19.57
C MET A 16 -8.05 8.80 -18.76
N LEU A 17 -7.88 8.98 -17.45
CA LEU A 17 -7.38 7.92 -16.58
C LEU A 17 -8.36 6.75 -16.51
N GLN A 18 -9.65 7.05 -16.41
CA GLN A 18 -10.70 6.05 -16.40
C GLN A 18 -10.70 5.25 -17.72
N GLU A 19 -10.75 5.94 -18.86
CA GLU A 19 -10.75 5.35 -20.21
C GLU A 19 -9.50 4.49 -20.45
N PHE A 20 -8.33 4.96 -19.99
CA PHE A 20 -7.08 4.20 -20.10
C PHE A 20 -7.17 2.85 -19.40
N TRP A 21 -7.63 2.81 -18.15
CA TRP A 21 -7.71 1.57 -17.37
C TRP A 21 -8.87 0.68 -17.80
N GLU A 22 -9.99 1.23 -18.27
CA GLU A 22 -11.10 0.47 -18.86
C GLU A 22 -10.67 -0.22 -20.17
N SER A 23 -10.00 0.50 -21.06
CA SER A 23 -9.45 -0.08 -22.30
C SER A 23 -8.46 -1.21 -22.00
N LYS A 24 -7.62 -1.04 -20.98
CA LYS A 24 -6.65 -2.06 -20.55
C LYS A 24 -7.32 -3.32 -20.02
N GLN A 25 -8.42 -3.20 -19.27
CA GLN A 25 -9.20 -4.36 -18.82
C GLN A 25 -9.80 -5.14 -19.98
N GLN A 26 -10.35 -4.44 -20.98
CA GLN A 26 -10.92 -5.08 -22.17
C GLN A 26 -9.87 -5.84 -22.98
N GLN A 27 -8.63 -5.33 -23.04
CA GLN A 27 -7.52 -6.00 -23.72
C GLN A 27 -6.95 -7.20 -22.94
N ARG A 28 -7.00 -7.16 -21.59
CA ARG A 28 -6.44 -8.19 -20.70
C ARG A 28 -7.46 -9.26 -20.26
N ALA A 29 -8.46 -9.58 -21.09
CA ALA A 29 -9.61 -10.48 -20.80
C ALA A 29 -9.29 -11.93 -20.31
N ALA A 30 -8.04 -12.27 -19.96
CA ALA A 30 -7.62 -13.54 -19.40
C ALA A 30 -7.25 -13.50 -17.90
N PHE A 31 -7.16 -12.34 -17.26
CA PHE A 31 -6.86 -12.24 -15.81
C PHE A 31 -7.81 -11.26 -15.11
N PRO A 32 -8.51 -11.68 -14.04
CA PRO A 32 -9.33 -10.79 -13.25
C PRO A 32 -8.40 -9.87 -12.42
N SER A 33 -7.99 -8.74 -12.99
CA SER A 33 -7.59 -7.63 -12.15
C SER A 33 -8.88 -7.01 -11.61
N GLU A 34 -9.32 -7.48 -10.45
CA GLU A 34 -10.40 -6.85 -9.71
C GLU A 34 -9.97 -5.43 -9.36
N GLY A 35 -10.57 -4.43 -9.99
CA GLY A 35 -10.37 -3.06 -9.58
C GLY A 35 -10.73 -2.07 -10.66
N VAL A 36 -11.65 -1.17 -10.33
CA VAL A 36 -11.80 0.11 -11.04
C VAL A 36 -10.83 1.12 -10.43
N VAL A 37 -10.55 2.22 -11.12
CA VAL A 37 -9.82 3.33 -10.53
C VAL A 37 -10.64 3.90 -9.38
N VAL A 38 -10.11 3.83 -8.15
CA VAL A 38 -10.79 4.30 -6.95
C VAL A 38 -10.27 5.68 -6.56
N TYR A 39 -11.19 6.58 -6.22
CA TYR A 39 -10.87 7.92 -5.76
C TYR A 39 -11.34 8.12 -4.32
N GLU A 40 -10.43 8.53 -3.45
CA GLU A 40 -10.71 8.84 -2.04
C GLU A 40 -10.42 10.32 -1.79
N SER A 41 -11.36 11.07 -1.25
CA SER A 41 -11.13 12.46 -0.81
C SER A 41 -11.21 12.54 0.71
N LEU A 42 -10.18 13.09 1.34
CA LEU A 42 -10.18 13.24 2.79
C LEU A 42 -11.23 14.28 3.22
N PRO A 43 -11.97 14.03 4.32
CA PRO A 43 -12.89 15.00 4.87
C PRO A 43 -12.09 16.17 5.43
N SER A 44 -12.26 17.35 4.83
CA SER A 44 -11.70 18.61 5.31
C SER A 44 -12.71 19.74 5.15
N SER A 45 -12.78 20.62 6.15
CA SER A 45 -13.60 21.84 6.15
C SER A 45 -12.94 23.01 5.40
N GLY A 46 -11.64 22.91 5.07
CA GLY A 46 -10.90 23.94 4.35
C GLY A 46 -9.64 23.40 3.68
N PRO A 47 -8.93 24.23 2.90
CA PRO A 47 -7.68 23.84 2.26
C PRO A 47 -6.55 23.61 3.29
N PRO A 48 -5.54 22.78 2.94
CA PRO A 48 -5.39 22.07 1.68
C PRO A 48 -6.34 20.86 1.58
N PHE A 49 -7.01 20.72 0.43
CA PHE A 49 -7.79 19.52 0.15
C PHE A 49 -6.87 18.39 -0.34
N VAL A 50 -7.13 17.18 0.14
CA VAL A 50 -6.35 15.98 -0.20
C VAL A 50 -7.25 14.96 -0.89
N SER A 51 -6.73 14.36 -1.96
CA SER A 51 -7.36 13.24 -2.65
C SER A 51 -6.31 12.22 -3.07
N TYR A 52 -6.71 10.97 -3.00
CA TYR A 52 -5.93 9.81 -3.42
C TYR A 52 -6.63 9.12 -4.59
N VAL A 53 -5.82 8.50 -5.44
CA VAL A 53 -6.24 7.68 -6.57
C VAL A 53 -5.54 6.34 -6.44
N THR A 54 -6.30 5.27 -6.30
CA THR A 54 -5.81 3.89 -6.30
C THR A 54 -6.12 3.26 -7.64
N LEU A 55 -5.08 2.79 -8.31
CA LEU A 55 -5.16 2.13 -9.60
C LEU A 55 -5.48 0.63 -9.44
N PRO A 56 -5.99 -0.02 -10.49
CA PRO A 56 -6.07 -1.48 -10.54
C PRO A 56 -4.69 -2.10 -10.28
N GLY A 57 -4.63 -3.12 -9.43
CA GLY A 57 -3.36 -3.66 -8.93
C GLY A 57 -2.81 -2.93 -7.71
N GLY A 58 -3.48 -1.90 -7.18
CA GLY A 58 -3.30 -1.36 -5.83
C GLY A 58 -2.34 -0.17 -5.70
N SER A 59 -1.58 0.20 -6.74
CA SER A 59 -0.74 1.42 -6.70
C SER A 59 -1.56 2.65 -6.39
N CYS A 60 -1.06 3.52 -5.51
CA CYS A 60 -1.78 4.67 -5.01
C CYS A 60 -0.97 5.96 -5.17
N PHE A 61 -1.65 7.01 -5.62
CA PHE A 61 -1.08 8.34 -5.80
C PHE A 61 -1.97 9.38 -5.14
N GLY A 62 -1.38 10.47 -4.66
CA GLY A 62 -2.12 11.59 -4.09
C GLY A 62 -1.86 12.88 -4.85
N ASN A 63 -2.68 13.89 -4.62
CA ASN A 63 -2.34 15.24 -5.07
C ASN A 63 -1.05 15.67 -4.37
N PHE A 64 -0.10 16.23 -5.12
CA PHE A 64 1.16 16.72 -4.57
C PHE A 64 1.09 18.22 -4.30
N GLN A 65 0.21 18.94 -4.99
CA GLN A 65 0.06 20.39 -4.88
C GLN A 65 -0.83 20.81 -3.70
N TYR A 66 -0.66 22.08 -3.29
CA TYR A 66 -1.57 22.75 -2.37
C TYR A 66 -2.87 23.11 -3.09
N CYS A 67 -3.91 22.28 -2.94
CA CYS A 67 -5.18 22.45 -3.65
C CYS A 67 -6.22 23.21 -2.82
N LEU A 68 -6.90 24.19 -3.45
CA LEU A 68 -7.90 25.05 -2.81
C LEU A 68 -9.32 24.50 -2.91
N SER A 69 -9.54 23.46 -3.72
CA SER A 69 -10.82 22.74 -3.79
C SER A 69 -10.64 21.23 -3.89
N ARG A 70 -11.68 20.48 -3.50
CA ARG A 70 -11.72 19.00 -3.67
C ARG A 70 -11.60 18.59 -5.14
N ALA A 71 -12.18 19.37 -6.05
CA ALA A 71 -12.10 19.10 -7.48
C ALA A 71 -10.68 19.29 -8.03
N GLU A 72 -9.94 20.29 -7.54
CA GLU A 72 -8.52 20.46 -7.87
C GLU A 72 -7.67 19.32 -7.34
N ALA A 73 -7.83 18.94 -6.07
CA ALA A 73 -7.10 17.82 -5.46
C ALA A 73 -7.35 16.52 -6.24
N ARG A 74 -8.61 16.23 -6.60
CA ARG A 74 -8.95 15.06 -7.40
C ARG A 74 -8.28 15.08 -8.77
N ARG A 75 -8.30 16.22 -9.47
CA ARG A 75 -7.65 16.35 -10.79
C ARG A 75 -6.13 16.24 -10.70
N ASP A 76 -5.52 16.81 -9.68
CA ASP A 76 -4.07 16.74 -9.47
C ASP A 76 -3.62 15.31 -9.19
N ALA A 77 -4.31 14.60 -8.29
CA ALA A 77 -4.05 13.19 -8.02
C ALA A 77 -4.24 12.32 -9.28
N ALA A 78 -5.30 12.57 -10.07
CA ALA A 78 -5.54 11.87 -11.33
C ALA A 78 -4.42 12.11 -12.36
N LYS A 79 -3.86 13.32 -12.43
CA LYS A 79 -2.70 13.62 -13.29
C LYS A 79 -1.50 12.78 -12.92
N VAL A 80 -1.14 12.73 -11.64
CA VAL A 80 -0.01 11.91 -11.17
C VAL A 80 -0.24 10.44 -11.50
N ALA A 81 -1.44 9.92 -11.24
CA ALA A 81 -1.80 8.54 -11.53
C ALA A 81 -1.79 8.22 -13.03
N LEU A 82 -2.30 9.11 -13.90
CA LEU A 82 -2.29 8.94 -15.35
C LEU A 82 -0.87 8.94 -15.91
N ILE A 83 -0.04 9.88 -15.48
CA ILE A 83 1.37 9.96 -15.87
C ILE A 83 2.05 8.63 -15.53
N ASN A 84 1.94 8.15 -14.29
CA ASN A 84 2.54 6.88 -13.89
C ASN A 84 1.98 5.68 -14.67
N SER A 85 0.68 5.69 -14.96
CA SER A 85 0.03 4.64 -15.76
C SER A 85 0.59 4.57 -17.18
N LEU A 86 0.71 5.72 -17.85
CA LEU A 86 1.25 5.82 -19.22
C LEU A 86 2.74 5.46 -19.26
N PHE A 87 3.53 5.98 -18.32
CA PHE A 87 4.96 5.68 -18.24
C PHE A 87 5.19 4.18 -18.04
N ASN A 88 4.40 3.50 -17.20
CA ASN A 88 4.57 2.09 -16.91
C ASN A 88 4.38 1.16 -18.13
N GLU A 89 3.67 1.61 -19.17
CA GLU A 89 3.49 0.82 -20.40
C GLU A 89 4.69 0.90 -21.36
N LEU A 90 5.62 1.82 -21.14
CA LEU A 90 6.79 1.94 -22.01
C LEU A 90 7.69 0.69 -21.87
N PRO A 91 8.26 0.17 -22.98
CA PRO A 91 9.17 -0.97 -22.92
C PRO A 91 10.37 -0.75 -21.98
N SER A 92 10.83 0.50 -21.86
CA SER A 92 11.90 0.91 -20.94
C SER A 92 11.53 0.85 -19.46
N ARG A 93 10.26 0.59 -19.12
CA ARG A 93 9.77 0.40 -17.73
C ARG A 93 9.51 -1.06 -17.40
N ARG A 94 10.01 -1.98 -18.22
CA ARG A 94 10.07 -3.41 -17.90
C ARG A 94 11.38 -3.76 -17.23
N ILE A 95 11.36 -4.80 -16.41
CA ILE A 95 12.57 -5.35 -15.80
C ILE A 95 13.36 -6.07 -16.89
N THR A 96 14.47 -5.47 -17.34
CA THR A 96 15.41 -6.05 -18.32
C THR A 96 16.68 -6.51 -17.64
N LYS A 97 17.50 -7.32 -18.32
CA LYS A 97 18.79 -7.76 -17.78
C LYS A 97 19.71 -6.59 -17.43
N GLU A 98 19.70 -5.56 -18.26
CA GLU A 98 20.47 -4.33 -18.06
C GLU A 98 20.00 -3.61 -16.79
N PHE A 99 18.68 -3.47 -16.61
CA PHE A 99 18.10 -2.88 -15.39
C PHE A 99 18.49 -3.68 -14.13
N ILE A 100 18.47 -5.01 -14.20
CA ILE A 100 18.84 -5.88 -13.07
C ILE A 100 20.31 -5.64 -12.70
N MET A 101 21.20 -5.65 -13.69
CA MET A 101 22.63 -5.43 -13.47
C MET A 101 22.89 -4.06 -12.83
N GLU A 102 22.31 -3.00 -13.36
CA GLU A 102 22.45 -1.64 -12.82
C GLU A 102 21.88 -1.53 -11.39
N SER A 103 20.69 -2.10 -11.16
CA SER A 103 20.02 -2.07 -9.84
C SER A 103 20.79 -2.83 -8.77
N VAL A 104 21.40 -3.97 -9.11
CA VAL A 104 22.21 -4.76 -8.19
C VAL A 104 23.52 -4.02 -7.88
N GLN A 105 24.16 -3.40 -8.88
CA GLN A 105 25.36 -2.59 -8.67
C GLN A 105 25.08 -1.39 -7.74
N GLU A 106 23.96 -0.70 -7.93
CA GLU A 106 23.53 0.38 -7.04
C GLU A 106 23.28 -0.13 -5.61
N ALA A 107 22.62 -1.27 -5.45
CA ALA A 107 22.37 -1.88 -4.16
C ALA A 107 23.70 -2.19 -3.43
N VAL A 108 24.65 -2.86 -4.10
CA VAL A 108 26.00 -3.17 -3.58
C VAL A 108 26.70 -1.89 -3.11
N ALA A 109 26.69 -0.84 -3.93
CA ALA A 109 27.31 0.44 -3.59
C ALA A 109 26.65 1.12 -2.38
N SER A 110 25.32 1.01 -2.26
CA SER A 110 24.56 1.63 -1.16
C SER A 110 24.73 0.92 0.19
N THR A 111 24.90 -0.41 0.19
CA THR A 111 25.02 -1.22 1.42
C THR A 111 26.46 -1.54 1.81
N SER A 112 27.47 -1.01 1.08
CA SER A 112 28.88 -1.38 1.27
C SER A 112 29.12 -2.90 1.17
N GLY A 113 28.33 -3.59 0.33
CA GLY A 113 28.48 -5.03 0.07
C GLY A 113 29.53 -5.32 -1.00
N THR A 114 29.68 -6.58 -1.37
CA THR A 114 30.49 -7.00 -2.52
C THR A 114 29.61 -7.53 -3.65
N LEU A 115 30.15 -7.59 -4.88
CA LEU A 115 29.44 -8.23 -5.99
C LEU A 115 29.23 -9.73 -5.74
N ASP A 116 30.12 -10.38 -4.99
CA ASP A 116 29.97 -11.79 -4.60
C ASP A 116 28.71 -12.03 -3.76
N ASP A 117 28.25 -11.02 -3.00
CA ASP A 117 26.99 -11.11 -2.26
C ASP A 117 25.78 -11.29 -3.20
N ALA A 118 25.84 -10.78 -4.43
CA ALA A 118 24.75 -10.89 -5.40
C ALA A 118 24.57 -12.31 -5.95
N ASP A 119 25.62 -13.13 -5.88
CA ASP A 119 25.61 -14.53 -6.33
C ASP A 119 25.19 -15.50 -5.21
N ASP A 120 25.14 -15.04 -3.96
CA ASP A 120 24.63 -15.80 -2.82
C ASP A 120 23.19 -15.37 -2.44
N PRO A 121 22.17 -16.17 -2.76
CA PRO A 121 20.77 -15.89 -2.40
C PRO A 121 20.52 -15.81 -0.88
N SER A 122 21.47 -16.28 -0.07
CA SER A 122 21.46 -16.20 1.38
C SER A 122 21.86 -14.81 1.91
N THR A 123 22.26 -13.86 1.05
CA THR A 123 22.50 -12.44 1.36
C THR A 123 21.29 -11.57 1.00
N SER A 124 21.25 -10.31 1.44
CA SER A 124 20.15 -9.40 1.09
C SER A 124 20.24 -8.97 -0.37
N ILE A 125 21.45 -8.82 -0.90
CA ILE A 125 21.71 -8.44 -2.28
C ILE A 125 21.35 -9.59 -3.22
N GLY A 126 21.76 -10.82 -2.93
CA GLY A 126 21.41 -12.00 -3.73
C GLY A 126 19.91 -12.32 -3.71
N ALA A 127 19.24 -12.10 -2.58
CA ALA A 127 17.78 -12.20 -2.52
C ALA A 127 17.07 -11.14 -3.38
N TYR A 128 17.57 -9.90 -3.39
CA TYR A 128 17.08 -8.83 -4.26
C TYR A 128 17.32 -9.14 -5.74
N HIS A 129 18.52 -9.63 -6.07
CA HIS A 129 18.88 -10.09 -7.41
C HIS A 129 17.95 -11.21 -7.90
N TYR A 130 17.76 -12.26 -7.09
CA TYR A 130 16.83 -13.35 -7.39
C TYR A 130 15.38 -12.87 -7.60
N MET A 131 14.93 -11.91 -6.79
CA MET A 131 13.59 -11.34 -6.91
C MET A 131 13.42 -10.58 -8.23
N LEU A 132 14.42 -9.81 -8.65
CA LEU A 132 14.43 -9.12 -9.92
C LEU A 132 14.45 -10.09 -11.11
N GLU A 133 15.31 -11.09 -11.09
CA GLU A 133 15.39 -12.11 -12.14
C GLU A 133 14.07 -12.86 -12.31
N SER A 134 13.43 -13.24 -11.19
CA SER A 134 12.13 -13.93 -11.18
C SER A 134 10.97 -13.08 -11.72
N ASN A 135 11.17 -11.78 -11.90
CA ASN A 135 10.18 -10.84 -12.41
C ASN A 135 10.62 -10.18 -13.74
N MET A 136 11.62 -10.75 -14.42
CA MET A 136 12.07 -10.26 -15.73
C MET A 136 10.92 -10.16 -16.74
N GLY A 137 10.86 -9.03 -17.45
CA GLY A 137 9.81 -8.72 -18.41
C GLY A 137 8.52 -8.15 -17.80
N LYS A 138 8.31 -8.25 -16.47
CA LYS A 138 7.19 -7.59 -15.80
C LYS A 138 7.41 -6.07 -15.76
N THR A 139 6.32 -5.35 -15.59
CA THR A 139 6.33 -3.88 -15.42
C THR A 139 6.73 -3.50 -13.99
N MET A 140 7.19 -2.26 -13.81
CA MET A 140 7.56 -1.76 -12.49
C MET A 140 6.39 -1.79 -11.51
N LEU A 141 5.16 -1.49 -11.93
CA LEU A 141 3.99 -1.56 -11.04
C LEU A 141 3.72 -3.00 -10.56
N GLU A 142 3.87 -4.01 -11.42
CA GLU A 142 3.71 -5.43 -11.04
C GLU A 142 4.79 -5.86 -10.04
N PHE A 143 6.02 -5.37 -10.21
CA PHE A 143 7.10 -5.63 -9.26
C PHE A 143 6.93 -4.86 -7.94
N GLN A 144 6.40 -3.63 -8.00
CA GLN A 144 6.15 -2.80 -6.82
C GLN A 144 5.13 -3.43 -5.85
N GLU A 145 4.15 -4.19 -6.35
CA GLU A 145 3.26 -4.96 -5.48
C GLU A 145 4.05 -5.95 -4.63
N LEU A 146 4.90 -6.75 -5.25
CA LEU A 146 5.77 -7.71 -4.54
C LEU A 146 6.67 -7.00 -3.52
N MET A 147 7.28 -5.87 -3.93
CA MET A 147 8.10 -5.07 -3.03
C MET A 147 7.31 -4.56 -1.82
N THR A 148 6.07 -4.10 -2.04
CA THR A 148 5.18 -3.63 -0.96
C THR A 148 4.89 -4.75 0.03
N ILE A 149 4.60 -5.96 -0.45
CA ILE A 149 4.38 -7.14 0.41
C ILE A 149 5.61 -7.39 1.28
N PHE A 150 6.81 -7.43 0.69
CA PHE A 150 8.04 -7.65 1.43
C PHE A 150 8.36 -6.53 2.44
N GLN A 151 8.09 -5.28 2.09
CA GLN A 151 8.23 -4.15 3.01
C GLN A 151 7.27 -4.27 4.20
N LEU A 152 6.02 -4.69 3.97
CA LEU A 152 5.03 -4.90 5.03
C LEU A 152 5.41 -6.09 5.94
N LEU A 153 5.84 -7.21 5.36
CA LEU A 153 6.32 -8.39 6.11
C LEU A 153 7.59 -8.08 6.93
N HIS A 154 8.44 -7.20 6.42
CA HIS A 154 9.59 -6.70 7.19
C HIS A 154 9.11 -5.85 8.36
N TRP A 155 8.21 -4.90 8.08
CA TRP A 155 7.71 -3.92 9.03
C TRP A 155 6.89 -4.54 10.17
N ASN A 156 5.99 -5.48 9.87
CA ASN A 156 5.22 -6.19 10.91
C ASN A 156 6.07 -7.27 11.61
N GLY A 157 7.27 -7.58 11.13
CA GLY A 157 8.20 -8.53 11.74
C GLY A 157 8.02 -9.99 11.29
N SER A 158 7.08 -10.30 10.39
CA SER A 158 6.91 -11.67 9.88
C SER A 158 8.18 -12.21 9.21
N LEU A 159 8.96 -11.38 8.50
CA LEU A 159 10.23 -11.84 7.92
C LEU A 159 11.26 -12.24 8.99
N LYS A 160 11.25 -11.58 10.15
CA LYS A 160 12.11 -11.95 11.27
C LYS A 160 11.68 -13.31 11.84
N ALA A 161 10.39 -13.51 12.05
CA ALA A 161 9.84 -14.77 12.53
C ALA A 161 10.14 -15.94 11.57
N LEU A 162 9.94 -15.74 10.26
CA LEU A 162 10.25 -16.75 9.23
C LEU A 162 11.74 -17.13 9.19
N ARG A 163 12.62 -16.15 9.43
CA ARG A 163 14.06 -16.41 9.54
C ARG A 163 14.38 -17.26 10.78
N GLU A 164 13.70 -17.02 11.90
CA GLU A 164 13.86 -17.79 13.14
C GLU A 164 13.35 -19.25 12.99
N THR A 165 12.35 -19.47 12.13
CA THR A 165 11.87 -20.81 11.75
C THR A 165 12.70 -21.51 10.66
N LYS A 166 13.88 -20.98 10.31
CA LYS A 166 14.82 -21.51 9.30
C LYS A 166 14.25 -21.57 7.87
N CYS A 167 13.29 -20.71 7.52
CA CYS A 167 12.89 -20.55 6.12
C CYS A 167 13.98 -19.80 5.34
N SER A 168 14.36 -20.31 4.17
CA SER A 168 15.32 -19.62 3.30
C SER A 168 14.69 -18.39 2.65
N ARG A 169 15.51 -17.43 2.23
CA ARG A 169 15.01 -16.22 1.54
C ARG A 169 14.33 -16.58 0.22
N GLN A 170 14.85 -17.54 -0.54
CA GLN A 170 14.22 -17.96 -1.80
C GLN A 170 12.86 -18.62 -1.59
N GLU A 171 12.70 -19.47 -0.57
CA GLU A 171 11.40 -20.08 -0.26
C GLU A 171 10.37 -19.01 0.09
N VAL A 172 10.75 -18.03 0.90
CA VAL A 172 9.87 -16.91 1.26
C VAL A 172 9.51 -16.07 0.02
N ILE A 173 10.48 -15.77 -0.85
CA ILE A 173 10.24 -15.06 -2.12
C ILE A 173 9.31 -15.85 -3.03
N SER A 174 9.57 -17.14 -3.22
CA SER A 174 8.76 -18.02 -4.06
C SER A 174 7.31 -18.12 -3.55
N TYR A 175 7.12 -18.22 -2.23
CA TYR A 175 5.81 -18.28 -1.61
C TYR A 175 5.03 -16.97 -1.82
N TYR A 176 5.58 -15.83 -1.39
CA TYR A 176 4.86 -14.55 -1.48
C TYR A 176 4.73 -13.99 -2.89
N SER A 177 5.54 -14.45 -3.85
CA SER A 177 5.38 -14.10 -5.28
C SER A 177 4.08 -14.61 -5.91
N GLN A 178 3.37 -15.52 -5.23
CA GLN A 178 2.10 -16.10 -5.70
C GLN A 178 0.87 -15.39 -5.09
N TYR A 179 1.07 -14.49 -4.13
CA TYR A 179 -0.01 -13.82 -3.42
C TYR A 179 -0.09 -12.34 -3.81
N SER A 180 -1.31 -11.81 -3.78
CA SER A 180 -1.57 -10.37 -3.86
C SER A 180 -1.78 -9.79 -2.46
N LEU A 181 -1.74 -8.46 -2.36
CA LEU A 181 -2.06 -7.76 -1.13
C LEU A 181 -3.58 -7.64 -0.93
N ASP A 182 -4.17 -8.71 -0.40
CA ASP A 182 -5.61 -8.87 -0.21
C ASP A 182 -6.06 -8.67 1.25
N GLU A 183 -7.37 -8.78 1.48
CA GLU A 183 -7.98 -8.65 2.81
C GLU A 183 -7.46 -9.72 3.80
N LYS A 184 -7.18 -10.93 3.31
CA LYS A 184 -6.67 -12.02 4.14
C LYS A 184 -5.27 -11.70 4.65
N MET A 185 -4.38 -11.21 3.80
CA MET A 185 -3.04 -10.81 4.22
C MET A 185 -3.08 -9.62 5.18
N ARG A 186 -3.91 -8.61 4.91
CA ARG A 186 -4.12 -7.49 5.85
C ARG A 186 -4.61 -7.97 7.21
N SER A 187 -5.55 -8.91 7.23
CA SER A 187 -6.10 -9.47 8.47
C SER A 187 -5.05 -10.24 9.28
N HIS A 188 -4.20 -11.05 8.63
CA HIS A 188 -3.10 -11.71 9.33
C HIS A 188 -2.10 -10.70 9.91
N MET A 189 -1.71 -9.68 9.14
CA MET A 189 -0.81 -8.65 9.63
C MET A 189 -1.45 -7.83 10.77
N ALA A 190 -2.77 -7.62 10.74
CA ALA A 190 -3.49 -6.97 11.82
C ALA A 190 -3.44 -7.80 13.11
N LEU A 191 -3.61 -9.13 13.04
CA LEU A 191 -3.46 -10.02 14.19
C LEU A 191 -2.06 -9.94 14.81
N ASP A 192 -1.00 -9.91 13.99
CA ASP A 192 0.38 -9.73 14.47
C ASP A 192 0.53 -8.42 15.27
N TRP A 193 -0.09 -7.34 14.79
CA TRP A 193 -0.09 -6.05 15.48
C TRP A 193 -0.92 -6.05 16.78
N ILE A 194 -2.03 -6.78 16.81
CA ILE A 194 -2.83 -6.96 18.05
C ILE A 194 -1.99 -7.72 19.09
N MET A 195 -1.23 -8.74 18.70
CA MET A 195 -0.34 -9.44 19.63
C MET A 195 0.73 -8.51 20.21
N LYS A 196 1.35 -7.66 19.37
CA LYS A 196 2.30 -6.65 19.85
C LYS A 196 1.68 -5.64 20.80
N GLU A 197 0.44 -5.21 20.56
CA GLU A 197 -0.28 -4.30 21.45
C GLU A 197 -0.53 -4.94 22.82
N ARG A 198 -0.80 -6.25 22.89
CA ARG A 198 -0.93 -6.99 24.15
C ARG A 198 0.39 -7.07 24.93
N GLU A 199 1.52 -7.21 24.23
CA GLU A 199 2.85 -7.24 24.85
C GLU A 199 3.36 -5.84 25.25
N SER A 200 3.04 -4.83 24.44
CA SER A 200 3.47 -3.45 24.61
C SER A 200 2.31 -2.49 24.33
N PRO A 201 1.48 -2.19 25.34
CA PRO A 201 0.33 -1.31 25.18
C PRO A 201 0.72 0.08 24.65
N GLY A 202 -0.02 0.58 23.68
CA GLY A 202 0.17 1.86 23.02
C GLY A 202 0.98 1.80 21.72
N ILE A 203 1.66 0.70 21.42
CA ILE A 203 2.52 0.56 20.22
C ILE A 203 1.72 0.71 18.93
N LEU A 204 0.50 0.19 18.88
CA LEU A 204 -0.38 0.24 17.71
C LEU A 204 -0.79 1.69 17.41
N SER A 205 -1.16 2.45 18.45
CA SER A 205 -1.54 3.86 18.31
C SER A 205 -0.35 4.74 17.89
N GLN A 206 0.84 4.42 18.41
CA GLN A 206 2.08 5.10 18.05
C GLN A 206 2.44 4.84 16.59
N GLU A 207 2.41 3.57 16.17
CA GLU A 207 2.75 3.19 14.80
C GLU A 207 1.74 3.77 13.80
N LEU A 208 0.44 3.82 14.14
CA LEU A 208 -0.56 4.45 13.27
C LEU A 208 -0.28 5.94 13.07
N ARG A 209 0.11 6.65 14.15
CA ARG A 209 0.49 8.07 14.06
C ARG A 209 1.71 8.26 13.15
N MET A 210 2.69 7.35 13.25
CA MET A 210 3.87 7.36 12.38
C MET A 210 3.49 7.09 10.91
N ALA A 211 2.66 6.08 10.66
CA ALA A 211 2.19 5.73 9.31
C ALA A 211 1.44 6.90 8.64
N LEU A 212 0.55 7.58 9.38
CA LEU A 212 -0.18 8.75 8.89
C LEU A 212 0.75 9.92 8.54
N ARG A 213 1.76 10.17 9.38
CA ARG A 213 2.78 11.20 9.10
C ARG A 213 3.58 10.86 7.85
N GLN A 214 4.06 9.63 7.74
CA GLN A 214 4.84 9.16 6.59
C GLN A 214 4.03 9.23 5.29
N LEU A 215 2.74 8.86 5.34
CA LEU A 215 1.81 8.98 4.20
C LEU A 215 1.72 10.43 3.71
N GLU A 216 1.60 11.39 4.62
CA GLU A 216 1.51 12.80 4.27
C GLU A 216 2.84 13.36 3.71
N GLU A 217 3.98 12.95 4.27
CA GLU A 217 5.31 13.31 3.77
C GLU A 217 5.55 12.74 2.36
N ALA A 218 5.26 11.46 2.16
CA ALA A 218 5.37 10.77 0.87
C ALA A 218 4.46 11.40 -0.19
N ARG A 219 3.22 11.77 0.19
CA ARG A 219 2.28 12.49 -0.70
C ARG A 219 2.87 13.82 -1.17
N LYS A 220 3.41 14.63 -0.25
CA LYS A 220 4.05 15.91 -0.61
C LYS A 220 5.28 15.75 -1.49
N ALA A 221 5.99 14.63 -1.34
CA ALA A 221 7.12 14.27 -2.19
C ALA A 221 6.71 13.68 -3.56
N GLY A 222 5.41 13.51 -3.83
CA GLY A 222 4.92 12.93 -5.08
C GLY A 222 5.26 11.44 -5.23
N GLN A 223 5.49 10.73 -4.13
CA GLN A 223 5.84 9.31 -4.13
C GLN A 223 4.61 8.43 -4.33
N GLU A 224 4.87 7.17 -4.68
CA GLU A 224 3.88 6.08 -4.61
C GLU A 224 3.49 5.86 -3.13
N LEU A 225 2.19 5.71 -2.88
CA LEU A 225 1.61 5.78 -1.54
C LEU A 225 1.07 4.44 -1.01
N ARG A 226 1.09 3.37 -1.80
CA ARG A 226 0.45 2.09 -1.44
C ARG A 226 1.03 1.56 -0.14
N PHE A 227 2.35 1.52 0.02
CA PHE A 227 2.97 1.03 1.25
C PHE A 227 2.44 1.75 2.52
N TYR A 228 2.37 3.08 2.49
CA TYR A 228 1.91 3.87 3.63
C TYR A 228 0.40 3.75 3.87
N LYS A 229 -0.40 3.63 2.79
CA LYS A 229 -1.84 3.36 2.88
C LYS A 229 -2.12 2.00 3.49
N GLU A 230 -1.40 0.98 3.07
CA GLU A 230 -1.55 -0.39 3.57
C GLU A 230 -1.16 -0.47 5.06
N LYS A 231 -0.09 0.23 5.48
CA LYS A 231 0.20 0.41 6.91
C LYS A 231 -0.99 1.01 7.67
N LYS A 232 -1.56 2.12 7.19
CA LYS A 232 -2.73 2.77 7.80
C LYS A 232 -3.91 1.79 7.89
N GLU A 233 -4.21 1.07 6.82
CA GLU A 233 -5.34 0.14 6.74
C GLU A 233 -5.18 -1.05 7.69
N ILE A 234 -4.00 -1.70 7.71
CA ILE A 234 -3.69 -2.80 8.62
C ILE A 234 -3.82 -2.38 10.09
N LEU A 235 -3.26 -1.22 10.45
CA LEU A 235 -3.32 -0.71 11.83
C LEU A 235 -4.74 -0.30 12.24
N SER A 236 -5.50 0.30 11.32
CA SER A 236 -6.90 0.67 11.55
C SER A 236 -7.79 -0.57 11.72
N LEU A 237 -7.52 -1.61 10.93
CA LEU A 237 -8.18 -2.92 11.06
C LEU A 237 -7.89 -3.54 12.43
N ALA A 238 -6.62 -3.57 12.86
CA ALA A 238 -6.22 -4.06 14.17
C ALA A 238 -6.93 -3.31 15.31
N LEU A 239 -6.97 -1.97 15.27
CA LEU A 239 -7.69 -1.16 16.25
C LEU A 239 -9.18 -1.50 16.28
N THR A 240 -9.80 -1.59 15.11
CA THR A 240 -11.24 -1.90 15.00
C THR A 240 -11.55 -3.25 15.62
N GLN A 241 -10.71 -4.26 15.40
CA GLN A 241 -10.87 -5.59 16.00
C GLN A 241 -10.74 -5.55 17.52
N ILE A 242 -9.77 -4.80 18.06
CA ILE A 242 -9.60 -4.62 19.52
C ILE A 242 -10.84 -3.96 20.14
N TYR A 243 -11.40 -2.92 19.52
CA TYR A 243 -12.58 -2.22 20.06
C TYR A 243 -13.90 -2.95 19.79
N SER A 244 -13.91 -3.94 18.89
CA SER A 244 -15.09 -4.75 18.57
C SER A 244 -15.20 -6.01 19.43
N GLU A 245 -14.12 -6.43 20.11
CA GLU A 245 -14.21 -7.47 21.13
C GLU A 245 -14.84 -6.86 22.40
N PRO A 246 -16.08 -7.23 22.79
CA PRO A 246 -16.62 -6.81 24.07
C PRO A 246 -15.75 -7.41 25.17
N ASP A 247 -15.26 -6.55 26.06
CA ASP A 247 -14.49 -6.94 27.23
C ASP A 247 -15.31 -7.95 28.07
N PRO A 248 -14.91 -9.23 28.16
CA PRO A 248 -15.62 -10.21 28.97
C PRO A 248 -15.50 -9.92 30.48
N SER A 249 -14.73 -8.90 30.87
CA SER A 249 -14.59 -8.43 32.25
C SER A 249 -15.40 -7.17 32.59
N SER A 250 -16.16 -6.63 31.64
CA SER A 250 -17.13 -5.58 31.94
C SER A 250 -18.40 -6.21 32.56
N PRO A 251 -18.77 -5.86 33.81
CA PRO A 251 -20.02 -6.35 34.37
C PRO A 251 -21.15 -5.80 33.50
N SER A 252 -21.94 -6.70 32.92
CA SER A 252 -23.16 -6.30 32.24
C SER A 252 -24.05 -5.54 33.24
N ASP A 253 -24.48 -4.34 32.85
CA ASP A 253 -25.45 -3.52 33.60
C ASP A 253 -26.79 -4.26 33.86
N ASP A 254 -26.96 -5.45 33.29
CA ASP A 254 -28.07 -6.38 33.55
C ASP A 254 -27.96 -7.17 34.87
N GLN A 255 -26.85 -7.08 35.62
CA GLN A 255 -26.73 -7.71 36.95
C GLN A 255 -27.15 -6.79 38.12
N LEU A 256 -27.33 -5.48 37.88
CA LEU A 256 -27.81 -4.55 38.92
C LEU A 256 -29.34 -4.56 39.11
N SER A 257 -30.08 -5.21 38.21
CA SER A 257 -31.56 -5.30 38.26
C SER A 257 -32.09 -6.57 38.95
N LEU A 258 -31.27 -7.63 39.07
CA LEU A 258 -31.64 -8.88 39.74
C LEU A 258 -31.33 -8.92 41.25
N ALA A 259 -30.39 -8.10 41.72
CA ALA A 259 -30.08 -7.98 43.15
C ALA A 259 -31.08 -7.08 43.93
N ALA A 260 -31.87 -6.27 43.23
CA ALA A 260 -32.89 -5.39 43.83
C ALA A 260 -34.25 -6.06 44.08
N LEU A 261 -34.44 -7.32 43.64
CA LEU A 261 -35.73 -8.05 43.74
C LEU A 261 -35.73 -9.23 44.73
N CYS A 262 -34.61 -9.53 45.39
CA CYS A 262 -34.51 -10.58 46.43
C CYS A 262 -34.36 -10.02 47.85
N GLY A 263 -35.09 -8.93 48.14
CA GLY A 263 -35.12 -8.29 49.47
C GLY A 263 -36.52 -8.28 50.08
N TYR A 264 -37.13 -9.46 50.27
CA TYR A 264 -38.25 -9.65 51.20
C TYR A 264 -38.13 -11.02 51.87
N HIS A 265 -37.50 -11.05 53.04
CA HIS A 265 -38.07 -11.68 54.23
C HIS A 265 -37.46 -11.10 55.50
#